data_AF-A0A534KEL9-F1
#
_entry.id   AF-A0A534KEL9-F1
#
_cell.length_a   1.000
_cell.length_b   1.000
_cell.length_c   1.000
_cell.angle_alpha   90.00
_cell.angle_beta   90.00
_cell.angle_gamma   90.00
#
_symmetry.space_group_name_H-M   'P 1'
#
loop_
_entity.id
_entity.type
_entity.pdbx_description
1 polymer ?
#
loop_
_entity_poly.entity_id
_entity_poly.type
_entity_poly.pdbx_seq_one_letter_code
_entity_poly.pdbx_strand_id
1 'polypeptide(L)'
;MTELMEQLRIDAAQRPVSGEEESDDNLVRLWQDELREAREKLEVYRSDASASRAFGADVRHTQAVLESLPARIATRRAEIAYEQWAQETFAGLEEIPVSSMDRSFASIRKEYLTVLAPELAIAIPKKSHLWADWSVWNFKRHRLDRAKALPAEAVHRARGSLTHFDRLEVWQAVGTADPWLVGVVRTPNGRERFYLVYDWGVETSAGRDALR
;
A
#
# COMPACT_ATOMS: atom_id res chain seq x y z
N MET A 1 -42.41 -30.13 14.11
CA MET A 1 -41.71 -28.94 14.66
C MET A 1 -40.18 -29.05 14.54
N THR A 2 -39.63 -30.21 14.20
CA THR A 2 -38.19 -30.50 14.09
C THR A 2 -37.63 -30.23 12.69
N GLU A 3 -38.36 -30.58 11.61
CA GLU A 3 -37.88 -30.38 10.24
C GLU A 3 -37.69 -28.90 9.86
N LEU A 4 -38.55 -27.99 10.32
CA LEU A 4 -38.42 -26.56 10.00
C LEU A 4 -37.16 -25.94 10.62
N MET A 5 -36.78 -26.37 11.83
CA MET A 5 -35.54 -25.90 12.48
C MET A 5 -34.29 -26.51 11.84
N GLU A 6 -34.37 -27.74 11.33
CA GLU A 6 -33.28 -28.39 10.60
C GLU A 6 -33.07 -27.74 9.23
N GLN A 7 -34.17 -27.43 8.52
CA GLN A 7 -34.14 -26.70 7.25
C GLN A 7 -33.54 -25.30 7.42
N LEU A 8 -33.94 -24.56 8.47
CA LEU A 8 -33.38 -23.24 8.77
C LEU A 8 -31.89 -23.28 9.13
N ARG A 9 -31.42 -24.37 9.74
CA ARG A 9 -30.00 -24.57 10.06
C ARG A 9 -29.17 -24.88 8.81
N ILE A 10 -29.72 -25.68 7.91
CA ILE A 10 -29.10 -26.03 6.63
C ILE A 10 -29.04 -24.78 5.72
N ASP A 11 -30.12 -24.00 5.66
CA ASP A 11 -30.15 -22.72 4.91
C ASP A 11 -29.19 -21.68 5.49
N ALA A 12 -29.01 -21.64 6.81
CA ALA A 12 -28.04 -20.75 7.46
C ALA A 12 -26.57 -21.18 7.21
N ALA A 13 -26.32 -22.47 7.02
CA ALA A 13 -24.98 -23.01 6.71
C ALA A 13 -24.65 -23.00 5.21
N GLN A 14 -25.67 -22.97 4.35
CA GLN A 14 -25.55 -22.93 2.88
C GLN A 14 -25.72 -21.54 2.29
N ARG A 15 -26.11 -20.54 3.08
CA ARG A 15 -25.90 -19.15 2.67
C ARG A 15 -24.39 -18.99 2.46
N PRO A 16 -23.92 -18.71 1.24
CA PRO A 16 -22.59 -18.14 1.11
C PRO A 16 -22.62 -16.92 2.03
N VAL A 17 -21.77 -16.91 3.05
CA VAL A 17 -21.27 -15.64 3.56
C VAL A 17 -20.64 -15.05 2.32
N SER A 18 -21.39 -14.22 1.60
CA SER A 18 -20.80 -13.29 0.67
C SER A 18 -19.80 -12.57 1.56
N GLY A 19 -18.53 -12.93 1.44
CA GLY A 19 -17.46 -12.00 1.67
C GLY A 19 -17.70 -10.90 0.65
N GLU A 20 -18.69 -10.06 0.89
CA GLU A 20 -18.62 -8.68 0.52
C GLU A 20 -17.35 -8.25 1.22
N GLU A 21 -16.23 -8.30 0.50
CA GLU A 21 -15.04 -7.56 0.86
C GLU A 21 -15.57 -6.18 1.22
N GLU A 22 -15.43 -5.82 2.49
CA GLU A 22 -15.95 -4.59 3.01
C GLU A 22 -15.22 -3.47 2.26
N SER A 23 -15.85 -2.98 1.18
CA SER A 23 -15.26 -1.94 0.34
C SER A 23 -14.87 -0.77 1.23
N ASP A 24 -13.78 -0.10 0.90
CA ASP A 24 -13.29 1.03 1.70
C ASP A 24 -14.35 2.12 1.88
N ASP A 25 -15.24 2.26 0.90
CA ASP A 25 -16.42 3.12 0.97
C ASP A 25 -17.46 2.62 1.99
N ASN A 26 -17.64 1.31 2.14
CA ASN A 26 -18.53 0.71 3.14
C ASN A 26 -17.99 0.94 4.56
N LEU A 27 -16.67 0.81 4.77
CA LEU A 27 -16.01 1.11 6.05
C LEU A 27 -16.15 2.58 6.45
N VAL A 28 -15.92 3.50 5.50
CA VAL A 28 -16.11 4.93 5.74
C VAL A 28 -17.56 5.23 6.09
N ARG A 29 -18.52 4.62 5.40
CA ARG A 29 -19.95 4.78 5.68
C ARG A 29 -20.31 4.28 7.07
N LEU A 30 -19.81 3.12 7.47
CA LEU A 30 -20.00 2.56 8.81
C LEU A 30 -19.50 3.53 9.89
N TRP A 31 -18.30 4.08 9.76
CA TRP A 31 -17.79 5.05 10.74
C TRP A 31 -18.57 6.37 10.75
N GLN A 32 -19.14 6.77 9.61
CA GLN A 32 -20.02 7.94 9.57
C GLN A 32 -21.33 7.71 10.31
N ASP A 33 -21.88 6.51 10.20
CA ASP A 33 -23.06 6.10 10.97
C ASP A 33 -22.74 6.02 12.46
N GLU A 34 -21.62 5.40 12.85
CA GLU A 34 -21.14 5.38 14.24
C GLU A 34 -20.94 6.79 14.81
N LEU A 35 -20.35 7.70 14.02
CA LEU A 35 -20.17 9.09 14.42
C LEU A 35 -21.50 9.82 14.61
N ARG A 36 -22.50 9.53 13.76
CA ARG A 36 -23.86 10.08 13.90
C ARG A 36 -24.53 9.56 15.16
N GLU A 37 -24.50 8.26 15.39
CA GLU A 37 -25.07 7.63 16.58
C GLU A 37 -24.41 8.16 17.86
N ALA A 38 -23.08 8.32 17.87
CA ALA A 38 -22.35 8.87 19.00
C ALA A 38 -22.76 10.33 19.32
N ARG A 39 -23.04 11.15 18.29
CA ARG A 39 -23.54 12.52 18.47
C ARG A 39 -24.92 12.53 19.10
N GLU A 40 -25.83 11.70 18.57
CA GLU A 40 -27.20 11.57 19.09
C GLU A 40 -27.17 11.08 20.54
N LYS A 41 -26.35 10.07 20.84
CA LYS A 41 -26.20 9.47 22.16
C LYS A 41 -25.61 10.44 23.18
N LEU A 42 -24.61 11.24 22.81
CA LEU A 42 -24.05 12.26 23.71
C LEU A 42 -25.07 13.35 24.04
N GLU A 43 -25.93 13.73 23.09
CA GLU A 43 -26.98 14.71 23.34
C GLU A 43 -28.03 14.21 24.34
N VAL A 44 -28.40 12.92 24.25
CA VAL A 44 -29.24 12.26 25.26
C VAL A 44 -28.60 12.35 26.65
N TYR A 45 -27.31 12.02 26.77
CA TYR A 45 -26.59 12.12 28.04
C TYR A 45 -26.50 13.54 28.59
N ARG A 46 -26.36 14.56 27.73
CA ARG A 46 -26.38 15.97 28.15
C ARG A 46 -27.75 16.40 28.67
N SER A 47 -28.83 15.87 28.09
CA SER A 47 -30.19 16.20 28.49
C SER A 47 -30.64 15.51 29.79
N ASP A 48 -30.02 14.38 30.16
CA ASP A 48 -30.36 13.61 31.36
C ASP A 48 -29.12 13.32 32.25
N ALA A 49 -28.99 14.11 33.31
CA ALA A 49 -27.92 13.98 34.30
C ALA A 49 -27.99 12.68 35.14
N SER A 50 -29.14 12.00 35.18
CA SER A 50 -29.27 10.69 35.82
C SER A 50 -28.73 9.58 34.92
N ALA A 51 -29.06 9.62 33.62
CA ALA A 51 -28.50 8.71 32.61
C ALA A 51 -26.98 8.86 32.48
N SER A 52 -26.47 10.10 32.44
CA SER A 52 -25.02 10.35 32.42
C SER A 52 -24.28 9.73 33.61
N ARG A 53 -24.87 9.77 34.81
CA ARG A 53 -24.27 9.18 36.01
C ARG A 53 -24.36 7.65 36.02
N ALA A 54 -25.47 7.09 35.54
CA ALA A 54 -25.67 5.65 35.44
C ALA A 54 -24.76 4.99 34.38
N PHE A 55 -24.46 5.70 33.27
CA PHE A 55 -23.73 5.17 32.12
C PHE A 55 -22.36 5.83 31.87
N GLY A 56 -21.66 6.26 32.92
CA GLY A 56 -20.41 7.02 32.78
C GLY A 56 -19.28 6.35 31.97
N ALA A 57 -19.22 5.01 31.92
CA ALA A 57 -18.29 4.30 31.04
C ALA A 57 -18.63 4.49 29.55
N ASP A 58 -19.92 4.44 29.22
CA ASP A 58 -20.44 4.59 27.87
C ASP A 58 -20.35 6.05 27.39
N VAL A 59 -20.56 7.02 28.28
CA VAL A 59 -20.29 8.45 28.02
C VAL A 59 -18.84 8.67 27.61
N ARG A 60 -17.88 8.10 28.36
CA ARG A 60 -16.44 8.22 28.04
C ARG A 60 -16.09 7.57 26.71
N HIS A 61 -16.67 6.41 26.42
CA HIS A 61 -16.50 5.74 25.14
C HIS A 61 -17.05 6.60 23.99
N THR A 62 -18.27 7.12 24.14
CA THR A 62 -18.93 8.00 23.16
C THR A 62 -18.11 9.28 22.90
N GLN A 63 -17.52 9.87 23.95
CA GLN A 63 -16.63 11.03 23.81
C GLN A 63 -15.35 10.67 23.04
N ALA A 64 -14.70 9.54 23.36
CA ALA A 64 -13.52 9.10 22.63
C ALA A 64 -13.80 8.80 21.14
N VAL A 65 -14.98 8.25 20.85
CA VAL A 65 -15.47 8.04 19.47
C VAL A 65 -15.61 9.37 18.74
N LEU A 66 -16.22 10.38 19.37
CA LEU A 66 -16.39 11.72 18.79
C LEU A 66 -15.07 12.47 18.56
N GLU A 67 -14.07 12.23 19.41
CA GLU A 67 -12.74 12.83 19.29
C GLU A 67 -11.91 12.18 18.16
N SER A 68 -12.02 10.86 17.98
CA SER A 68 -11.11 10.10 17.12
C SER A 68 -11.67 9.79 15.71
N LEU A 69 -12.96 9.48 15.60
CA LEU A 69 -13.57 9.07 14.32
C LEU A 69 -13.50 10.14 13.21
N PRO A 70 -13.69 11.45 13.47
CA PRO A 70 -13.64 12.45 12.40
C PRO A 70 -12.30 12.46 11.66
N ALA A 71 -11.18 12.40 12.41
CA ALA A 71 -9.84 12.36 11.83
C ALA A 71 -9.59 11.04 11.08
N ARG A 72 -10.08 9.92 11.62
CA ARG A 72 -9.98 8.60 10.99
C ARG A 72 -10.74 8.54 9.66
N ILE A 73 -11.96 9.07 9.61
CA ILE A 73 -12.78 9.17 8.40
C ILE A 73 -12.09 10.06 7.36
N ALA A 74 -11.59 11.24 7.77
CA ALA A 74 -10.90 12.14 6.86
C ALA A 74 -9.63 11.49 6.26
N THR A 75 -8.86 10.80 7.09
CA THR A 75 -7.65 10.08 6.66
C THR A 75 -8.00 8.98 5.65
N ARG A 76 -9.01 8.14 5.95
CA ARG A 76 -9.38 7.05 5.04
C ARG A 76 -9.93 7.55 3.71
N ARG A 77 -10.72 8.62 3.71
CA ARG A 77 -11.18 9.27 2.47
C ARG A 77 -10.02 9.81 1.63
N ALA A 78 -9.02 10.40 2.28
CA ALA A 78 -7.81 10.87 1.59
C ALA A 78 -7.02 9.69 1.00
N GLU A 79 -6.95 8.55 1.69
CA GLU A 79 -6.33 7.33 1.17
C GLU A 79 -7.07 6.78 -0.06
N ILE A 80 -8.40 6.65 -0.01
CA ILE A 80 -9.22 6.19 -1.15
C ILE A 80 -9.01 7.09 -2.37
N ALA A 81 -9.10 8.42 -2.18
CA ALA A 81 -8.88 9.38 -3.25
C ALA A 81 -7.46 9.30 -3.82
N TYR A 82 -6.47 9.10 -2.94
CA TYR A 82 -5.09 8.90 -3.35
C TYR A 82 -4.90 7.59 -4.13
N GLU A 83 -5.52 6.49 -3.70
CA GLU A 83 -5.41 5.19 -4.35
C GLU A 83 -6.00 5.24 -5.77
N GLN A 84 -7.17 5.85 -5.95
CA GLN A 84 -7.76 6.09 -7.27
C GLN A 84 -6.86 6.96 -8.15
N TRP A 85 -6.40 8.09 -7.62
CA TRP A 85 -5.47 8.97 -8.33
C TRP A 85 -4.15 8.26 -8.70
N ALA A 86 -3.61 7.44 -7.80
CA ALA A 86 -2.35 6.72 -8.01
C ALA A 86 -2.50 5.62 -9.06
N GLN A 87 -3.63 4.92 -9.10
CA GLN A 87 -3.93 3.92 -10.13
C GLN A 87 -3.93 4.54 -11.53
N GLU A 88 -4.46 5.75 -11.68
CA GLU A 88 -4.46 6.47 -12.95
C GLU A 88 -3.10 7.09 -13.28
N THR A 89 -2.48 7.76 -12.30
CA THR A 89 -1.26 8.55 -12.50
C THR A 89 -0.02 7.69 -12.71
N PHE A 90 0.04 6.55 -12.03
CA PHE A 90 1.16 5.59 -12.13
C PHE A 90 0.79 4.35 -12.95
N ALA A 91 -0.29 4.41 -13.73
CA ALA A 91 -0.68 3.35 -14.64
C ALA A 91 0.51 2.94 -15.54
N GLY A 92 0.85 1.64 -15.56
CA GLY A 92 1.97 1.10 -16.32
C GLY A 92 3.34 1.15 -15.63
N LEU A 93 3.42 1.75 -14.43
CA LEU A 93 4.54 1.58 -13.52
C LEU A 93 4.23 0.50 -12.51
N GLU A 94 5.23 -0.33 -12.25
CA GLU A 94 5.11 -1.45 -11.31
C GLU A 94 5.42 -0.95 -9.90
N GLU A 95 4.51 -1.15 -8.95
CA GLU A 95 4.77 -0.81 -7.55
C GLU A 95 5.71 -1.85 -6.92
N ILE A 96 6.70 -1.37 -6.20
CA ILE A 96 7.70 -2.18 -5.51
C ILE A 96 7.30 -2.35 -4.03
N PRO A 97 6.88 -3.55 -3.60
CA PRO A 97 6.59 -3.81 -2.19
C PRO A 97 7.90 -3.92 -1.39
N VAL A 98 8.10 -2.99 -0.46
CA VAL A 98 9.28 -2.94 0.41
C VAL A 98 8.93 -3.46 1.81
N SER A 99 9.69 -4.44 2.30
CA SER A 99 9.50 -5.04 3.63
C SER A 99 10.31 -4.35 4.73
N SER A 100 11.44 -3.71 4.40
CA SER A 100 12.21 -2.86 5.32
C SER A 100 12.73 -1.63 4.60
N MET A 101 12.55 -0.46 5.21
CA MET A 101 12.91 0.84 4.65
C MET A 101 13.93 1.54 5.54
N ASP A 102 15.14 0.99 5.62
CA ASP A 102 16.21 1.77 6.22
C ASP A 102 16.67 2.86 5.24
N ARG A 103 17.31 3.92 5.75
CA ARG A 103 17.69 5.07 4.90
C ARG A 103 18.76 4.73 3.86
N SER A 104 19.53 3.67 4.08
CA SER A 104 20.64 3.22 3.25
C SER A 104 20.27 2.03 2.37
N PHE A 105 19.30 1.21 2.79
CA PHE A 105 18.84 0.02 2.12
C PHE A 105 17.31 -0.12 2.16
N ALA A 106 16.77 -0.60 1.05
CA ALA A 106 15.42 -1.14 0.99
C ALA A 106 15.51 -2.66 0.87
N SER A 107 14.52 -3.37 1.38
CA SER A 107 14.46 -4.81 1.22
C SER A 107 13.15 -5.29 0.58
N ILE A 108 13.24 -6.23 -0.36
CA ILE A 108 12.11 -6.70 -1.18
C ILE A 108 12.05 -8.22 -1.08
N ARG A 109 10.87 -8.81 -0.95
CA ARG A 109 10.81 -10.28 -0.92
C ARG A 109 11.15 -10.91 -2.27
N LYS A 110 11.73 -12.10 -2.22
CA LYS A 110 12.20 -12.80 -3.42
C LYS A 110 11.07 -13.06 -4.44
N GLU A 111 9.88 -13.43 -3.95
CA GLU A 111 8.70 -13.64 -4.78
C GLU A 111 8.36 -12.40 -5.61
N TYR A 112 8.42 -11.21 -5.00
CA TYR A 112 8.16 -9.96 -5.70
C TYR A 112 9.29 -9.61 -6.67
N LEU A 113 10.56 -9.81 -6.30
CA LEU A 113 11.68 -9.58 -7.23
C LEU A 113 11.52 -10.41 -8.52
N THR A 114 11.05 -11.65 -8.40
CA THR A 114 10.85 -12.55 -9.56
C THR A 114 9.76 -12.02 -10.50
N VAL A 115 8.77 -11.31 -9.95
CA VAL A 115 7.70 -10.67 -10.74
C VAL A 115 8.19 -9.35 -11.34
N LEU A 116 8.86 -8.51 -10.53
CA LEU A 116 9.30 -7.17 -10.93
C LEU A 116 10.44 -7.19 -11.97
N ALA A 117 11.40 -8.10 -11.83
CA ALA A 117 12.59 -8.19 -12.67
C ALA A 117 13.06 -9.66 -12.80
N PRO A 118 12.38 -10.47 -13.61
CA PRO A 118 12.66 -11.91 -13.73
C PRO A 118 14.08 -12.19 -14.24
N GLU A 119 14.59 -11.38 -15.17
CA GLU A 119 15.95 -11.53 -15.70
C GLU A 119 17.00 -11.33 -14.61
N LEU A 120 16.84 -10.28 -13.80
CA LEU A 120 17.71 -10.01 -12.66
C LEU A 120 17.64 -11.18 -11.64
N ALA A 121 16.44 -11.67 -11.34
CA ALA A 121 16.26 -12.82 -10.46
C ALA A 121 16.94 -14.11 -10.97
N ILE A 122 17.14 -14.25 -12.28
CA ILE A 122 17.84 -15.39 -12.91
C ILE A 122 19.35 -15.17 -12.96
N ALA A 123 19.79 -13.97 -13.35
CA ALA A 123 21.19 -13.64 -13.65
C ALA A 123 22.08 -13.66 -12.42
N ILE A 124 21.52 -13.44 -11.23
CA ILE A 124 22.32 -13.34 -10.02
C ILE A 124 22.79 -14.73 -9.58
N PRO A 125 24.09 -14.89 -9.23
CA PRO A 125 24.63 -16.18 -8.83
C PRO A 125 23.98 -16.71 -7.52
N LYS A 126 23.03 -17.65 -7.67
CA LYS A 126 23.12 -19.06 -7.20
C LYS A 126 23.82 -19.35 -5.87
N LYS A 127 25.09 -18.93 -5.79
CA LYS A 127 26.11 -19.41 -4.86
C LYS A 127 26.78 -18.27 -4.07
N SER A 128 26.40 -17.01 -4.27
CA SER A 128 26.93 -15.93 -3.43
C SER A 128 26.37 -16.05 -2.00
N HIS A 129 27.13 -15.64 -0.99
CA HIS A 129 26.68 -15.57 0.41
C HIS A 129 25.47 -14.63 0.62
N LEU A 130 25.21 -13.74 -0.35
CA LEU A 130 24.00 -12.91 -0.43
C LEU A 130 22.76 -13.73 -0.84
N TRP A 131 23.01 -14.86 -1.48
CA TRP A 131 22.09 -15.87 -1.95
C TRP A 131 22.11 -17.06 -0.99
N ALA A 132 22.19 -16.89 0.34
CA ALA A 132 22.07 -18.01 1.30
C ALA A 132 20.78 -17.98 2.17
N ASP A 133 20.22 -16.81 2.49
CA ASP A 133 19.21 -16.69 3.57
C ASP A 133 17.77 -16.38 3.10
N TRP A 134 17.26 -17.04 2.05
CA TRP A 134 16.22 -16.43 1.18
C TRP A 134 14.81 -16.33 1.76
N SER A 135 14.44 -15.10 2.09
CA SER A 135 13.10 -14.57 1.79
C SER A 135 13.15 -13.15 1.23
N VAL A 136 14.28 -12.45 1.34
CA VAL A 136 14.38 -11.00 1.11
C VAL A 136 15.69 -10.63 0.41
N TRP A 137 15.61 -9.66 -0.50
CA TRP A 137 16.66 -9.01 -1.26
C TRP A 137 16.93 -7.62 -0.71
N ASN A 138 18.20 -7.22 -0.60
CA ASN A 138 18.58 -5.88 -0.16
C ASN A 138 19.07 -5.02 -1.32
N PHE A 139 18.59 -3.79 -1.38
CA PHE A 139 18.94 -2.78 -2.36
C PHE A 139 19.55 -1.61 -1.64
N LYS A 140 20.76 -1.21 -2.04
CA LYS A 140 21.36 0.05 -1.60
C LYS A 140 20.67 1.20 -2.30
N ARG A 141 20.31 2.24 -1.54
CA ARG A 141 19.56 3.39 -2.03
C ARG A 141 20.46 4.59 -2.24
N HIS A 142 20.33 5.23 -3.39
CA HIS A 142 21.04 6.44 -3.73
C HIS A 142 20.04 7.48 -4.22
N ARG A 143 20.02 8.68 -3.62
CA ARG A 143 19.18 9.76 -4.14
C ARG A 143 19.69 10.16 -5.52
N LEU A 144 18.78 10.30 -6.49
CA LEU A 144 19.13 10.89 -7.76
C LEU A 144 18.96 12.41 -7.66
N ASP A 145 20.08 13.13 -7.74
CA ASP A 145 20.03 14.58 -7.86
C ASP A 145 19.42 14.95 -9.21
N ARG A 146 18.39 15.81 -9.20
CA ARG A 146 17.62 16.21 -10.40
C ARG A 146 18.47 16.73 -11.57
N ALA A 147 19.73 17.11 -11.32
CA ALA A 147 20.68 17.56 -12.34
C ALA A 147 21.30 16.42 -13.18
N LYS A 148 21.15 15.14 -12.77
CA LYS A 148 21.58 14.00 -13.59
C LYS A 148 20.53 13.70 -14.66
N ALA A 149 20.96 13.63 -15.92
CA ALA A 149 20.10 13.28 -17.04
C ALA A 149 19.50 11.87 -16.82
N LEU A 150 18.18 11.79 -16.86
CA LEU A 150 17.46 10.52 -16.86
C LEU A 150 17.62 9.84 -18.23
N PRO A 151 17.64 8.50 -18.28
CA PRO A 151 17.54 7.78 -19.55
C PRO A 151 16.30 8.22 -20.33
N ALA A 152 16.41 8.31 -21.66
CA ALA A 152 15.30 8.73 -22.51
C ALA A 152 14.08 7.80 -22.34
N GLU A 153 14.31 6.49 -22.20
CA GLU A 153 13.25 5.50 -22.00
C GLU A 153 12.55 5.67 -20.64
N ALA A 154 13.31 5.97 -19.58
CA ALA A 154 12.73 6.32 -18.28
C ALA A 154 11.82 7.55 -18.37
N VAL A 155 12.23 8.56 -19.15
CA VAL A 155 11.43 9.77 -19.40
C VAL A 155 10.19 9.45 -20.24
N HIS A 156 10.31 8.57 -21.23
CA HIS A 156 9.19 8.15 -22.06
C HIS A 156 8.14 7.40 -21.23
N ARG A 157 8.57 6.37 -20.49
CA ARG A 157 7.71 5.50 -19.68
C ARG A 157 6.99 6.24 -18.57
N ALA A 158 7.67 7.16 -17.88
CA ALA A 158 7.10 7.90 -16.76
C ALA A 158 6.69 9.33 -17.10
N ARG A 159 6.56 9.71 -18.38
CA ARG A 159 6.38 11.10 -18.82
C ARG A 159 5.26 11.84 -18.07
N GLY A 160 4.13 11.18 -17.84
CA GLY A 160 2.98 11.73 -17.11
C GLY A 160 3.15 11.72 -15.59
N SER A 161 3.96 10.80 -15.05
CA SER A 161 4.09 10.55 -13.62
C SER A 161 5.31 11.22 -12.98
N LEU A 162 6.32 11.60 -13.78
CA LEU A 162 7.60 12.13 -13.28
C LEU A 162 7.45 13.36 -12.38
N THR A 163 6.48 14.23 -12.68
CA THR A 163 6.19 15.44 -11.90
C THR A 163 5.56 15.15 -10.54
N HIS A 164 5.02 13.95 -10.35
CA HIS A 164 4.30 13.53 -9.15
C HIS A 164 5.18 12.78 -8.16
N PHE A 165 6.39 12.40 -8.54
CA PHE A 165 7.35 11.83 -7.59
C PHE A 165 7.96 12.93 -6.71
N ASP A 166 7.90 12.72 -5.39
CA ASP A 166 8.59 13.58 -4.42
C ASP A 166 10.10 13.58 -4.68
N ARG A 167 10.62 12.40 -5.06
CA ARG A 167 12.02 12.20 -5.43
C ARG A 167 12.20 10.96 -6.30
N LEU A 168 13.33 10.95 -6.98
CA LEU A 168 13.84 9.78 -7.68
C LEU A 168 15.02 9.20 -6.90
N GLU A 169 15.09 7.89 -6.84
CA GLU A 169 16.19 7.14 -6.24
C GLU A 169 16.74 6.14 -7.27
N VAL A 170 18.04 5.88 -7.17
CA VAL A 170 18.72 4.80 -7.86
C VAL A 170 18.94 3.70 -6.83
N TRP A 171 18.35 2.54 -7.09
CA TRP A 171 18.44 1.37 -6.22
C TRP A 171 19.36 0.34 -6.83
N GLN A 172 20.34 -0.13 -6.09
CA GLN A 172 21.28 -1.13 -6.56
C GLN A 172 21.18 -2.37 -5.68
N ALA A 173 20.78 -3.51 -6.25
CA ALA A 173 20.81 -4.76 -5.51
C ALA A 173 22.25 -5.06 -5.07
N VAL A 174 22.42 -5.51 -3.82
CA VAL A 174 23.75 -5.81 -3.29
C VAL A 174 24.37 -6.92 -4.13
N GLY A 175 25.58 -6.67 -4.65
CA GLY A 175 26.32 -7.61 -5.49
C GLY A 175 25.95 -7.61 -6.98
N THR A 176 25.10 -6.68 -7.45
CA THR A 176 24.77 -6.51 -8.88
C THR A 176 25.33 -5.21 -9.45
N ALA A 177 25.57 -5.21 -10.76
CA ALA A 177 26.05 -4.02 -11.47
C ALA A 177 24.88 -3.10 -11.87
N ASP A 178 23.77 -3.67 -12.30
CA ASP A 178 22.67 -2.93 -12.91
C ASP A 178 21.73 -2.36 -11.84
N PRO A 179 21.52 -1.03 -11.81
CA PRO A 179 20.61 -0.40 -10.87
C PRO A 179 19.17 -0.32 -11.42
N TRP A 180 18.26 0.10 -10.56
CA TRP A 180 16.88 0.49 -10.89
C TRP A 180 16.68 1.98 -10.64
N LEU A 181 15.89 2.62 -11.48
CA LEU A 181 15.35 3.95 -11.23
C LEU A 181 14.00 3.78 -10.56
N VAL A 182 13.88 4.34 -9.36
CA VAL A 182 12.69 4.21 -8.53
C VAL A 182 12.12 5.60 -8.26
N GLY A 183 10.84 5.78 -8.60
CA GLY A 183 10.07 6.94 -8.22
C GLY A 183 9.49 6.74 -6.82
N VAL A 184 9.65 7.74 -5.95
CA VAL A 184 9.13 7.71 -4.58
C VAL A 184 8.05 8.76 -4.43
N VAL A 185 6.94 8.37 -3.82
CA VAL A 185 5.85 9.28 -3.48
C VAL A 185 5.37 8.99 -2.06
N ARG A 186 5.00 10.04 -1.34
CA ARG A 186 4.47 9.97 0.01
C ARG A 186 2.95 10.01 -0.04
N THR A 187 2.34 8.99 0.55
CA THR A 187 0.89 8.89 0.70
C THR A 187 0.37 9.90 1.74
N PRO A 188 -0.95 10.17 1.78
CA PRO A 188 -1.56 11.06 2.78
C PRO A 188 -1.28 10.65 4.24
N ASN A 189 -1.13 9.36 4.50
CA ASN A 189 -0.78 8.84 5.84
C ASN A 189 0.74 8.86 6.13
N GLY A 190 1.54 9.47 5.25
CA GLY A 190 2.99 9.64 5.42
C GLY A 190 3.84 8.44 5.04
N ARG A 191 3.25 7.33 4.58
CA ARG A 191 3.99 6.18 4.06
C ARG A 191 4.60 6.50 2.70
N GLU A 192 5.70 5.85 2.38
CA GLU A 192 6.32 5.97 1.06
C GLU A 192 5.90 4.77 0.20
N ARG A 193 5.50 5.06 -1.05
CA ARG A 193 5.29 4.06 -2.11
C ARG A 193 6.38 4.24 -3.15
N PHE A 194 6.79 3.12 -3.75
CA PHE A 194 7.94 3.03 -4.62
C PHE A 194 7.50 2.44 -5.95
N TYR A 195 7.86 3.10 -7.05
CA TYR A 195 7.46 2.67 -8.38
C TYR A 195 8.70 2.44 -9.23
N LEU A 196 8.78 1.28 -9.88
CA LEU A 196 9.84 0.98 -10.82
C LEU A 196 9.63 1.82 -12.08
N VAL A 197 10.48 2.82 -12.25
CA VAL A 197 10.46 3.72 -13.42
C VAL A 197 11.25 3.09 -14.56
N TYR A 198 12.41 2.51 -14.24
CA TYR A 198 13.31 1.96 -15.24
C TYR A 198 14.27 0.92 -14.63
N ASP A 199 14.52 -0.16 -15.35
CA ASP A 199 15.48 -1.21 -14.98
C ASP A 199 16.63 -1.23 -16.00
N TRP A 200 17.85 -0.92 -15.55
CA TRP A 200 19.02 -0.93 -16.44
C TRP A 200 19.44 -2.34 -16.87
N GLY A 201 19.08 -3.38 -16.11
CA GLY A 201 19.48 -4.76 -16.42
C GLY A 201 18.80 -5.30 -17.68
N VAL A 202 17.53 -4.95 -17.90
CA VAL A 202 16.71 -5.48 -19.01
C VAL A 202 17.16 -4.92 -20.37
N GLU A 203 17.55 -3.65 -20.45
CA GLU A 203 18.02 -3.08 -21.73
C GLU A 203 19.39 -3.60 -22.17
N THR A 204 20.28 -3.93 -21.23
CA THR A 204 21.57 -4.56 -21.58
C THR A 204 21.42 -5.96 -22.16
N SER A 205 20.33 -6.67 -21.82
CA SER A 205 19.98 -7.96 -22.41
C SER A 205 19.45 -7.80 -23.84
N ALA A 206 18.50 -6.88 -24.06
CA ALA A 206 17.92 -6.63 -25.38
C ALA A 206 18.94 -6.11 -26.40
N GLY A 207 19.90 -5.27 -25.98
CA GLY A 207 20.99 -4.80 -26.84
C GLY A 207 22.02 -5.87 -27.21
N ARG A 208 22.16 -6.94 -26.41
CA ARG A 208 23.06 -8.07 -26.72
C ARG A 208 22.47 -9.04 -27.72
N ASP A 209 21.15 -9.27 -27.69
CA ASP A 209 20.48 -10.13 -28.66
C ASP A 209 20.38 -9.48 -30.05
N ALA A 210 20.39 -8.15 -30.13
CA ALA A 210 20.50 -7.43 -31.41
C ALA A 210 21.90 -7.44 -32.04
N LEU A 211 22.91 -7.96 -31.32
CA LEU A 211 24.32 -8.05 -31.76
C LEU A 211 24.80 -9.50 -31.98
N ARG A 212 23.89 -10.47 -31.94
CA ARG A 212 24.13 -11.88 -32.33
C ARG A 212 23.44 -12.20 -33.64
#